data_AF-A0A3M1SMI1-F1
#
_entry.id   AF-A0A3M1SMI1-F1
#
_cell.length_a   1.000
_cell.length_b   1.000
_cell.length_c   1.000
_cell.angle_alpha   90.00
_cell.angle_beta   90.00
_cell.angle_gamma   90.00
#
_symmetry.space_group_name_H-M   'P 1'
#
loop_
_entity.id
_entity.type
_entity.pdbx_description
1 polymer ?
#
loop_
_entity_poly.entity_id
_entity_poly.type
_entity_poly.pdbx_seq_one_letter_code
_entity_poly.pdbx_strand_id
1 'polypeptide(L)'
;SLKYPVQPVGDFGYFFEPHVQLTKGDQVLRFDIEDVPNTPVTGQMLVTETTHIKGAPEDAAGLSESQKEQLLLGQTFGLRGYASTAGHFRVTLTESVPNFGDVGYVFRNHVQLRKEGKLIAYDPDSLTVTIQKETLLKRRPVDSNQLSASDRVTLPLGRIYGVEGYKTESNHVKVTLTEELPGYGNTGYLYPGHILMRRGSQAIDLFPKLPKRVELNVPYFSQRDNPRFYWSTCNVTAIAMVAYYHGVRPQYSYNLADEMLEWILDRYGLDAQTDHTVLQQLIRAYGFKTSFSTTRKWAELDWELANGRPLVLAGDFTATGHIVTVIGYAPEGLIVNDPWGDAYTGYTNTEGRRLMYHNGYINEVCGPEGNIWAHFISR
;
A
#
# COMPACT_ATOMS: atom_id res chain seq x y z
N SER A 1 -42.07 -15.57 14.17
CA SER A 1 -43.49 -15.96 14.14
C SER A 1 -43.99 -16.10 15.57
N LEU A 2 -45.25 -15.73 15.80
CA LEU A 2 -45.91 -15.91 17.09
C LEU A 2 -46.30 -17.38 17.26
N LYS A 3 -46.14 -17.92 18.47
CA LYS A 3 -46.61 -19.27 18.81
C LYS A 3 -48.14 -19.41 18.67
N TYR A 4 -48.86 -18.30 18.81
CA TYR A 4 -50.31 -18.23 18.68
C TYR A 4 -50.69 -17.10 17.72
N PRO A 5 -51.49 -17.37 16.67
CA PRO A 5 -51.94 -16.34 15.74
C PRO A 5 -52.82 -15.29 16.41
N VAL A 6 -52.65 -14.02 16.02
CA VAL A 6 -53.50 -12.90 16.47
C VAL A 6 -54.49 -12.59 15.35
N GLN A 7 -55.78 -12.73 15.57
CA GLN A 7 -56.79 -12.37 14.56
C GLN A 7 -57.00 -10.86 14.48
N PRO A 8 -57.14 -10.26 13.28
CA PRO A 8 -57.17 -10.89 11.95
C PRO A 8 -55.79 -11.08 11.29
N VAL A 9 -54.69 -10.76 11.97
CA VAL A 9 -53.33 -10.61 11.42
C VAL A 9 -52.64 -11.95 11.09
N GLY A 10 -52.88 -13.02 11.86
CA GLY A 10 -52.21 -14.31 11.72
C GLY A 10 -51.02 -14.48 12.67
N ASP A 11 -50.09 -15.37 12.34
CA ASP A 11 -48.89 -15.72 13.13
C ASP A 11 -47.65 -14.87 12.80
N PHE A 12 -47.77 -14.00 11.79
CA PHE A 12 -46.80 -13.01 11.40
C PHE A 12 -47.48 -11.66 11.15
N GLY A 13 -46.86 -10.58 11.62
CA GLY A 13 -47.37 -9.23 11.48
C GLY A 13 -46.35 -8.19 11.93
N TYR A 14 -46.73 -6.93 11.81
CA TYR A 14 -45.87 -5.79 12.15
C TYR A 14 -46.49 -5.01 13.33
N PHE A 15 -45.63 -4.48 14.18
CA PHE A 15 -46.02 -3.50 15.20
C PHE A 15 -45.50 -2.12 14.81
N PHE A 16 -46.25 -1.09 15.17
CA PHE A 16 -45.73 0.28 15.12
C PHE A 16 -44.80 0.48 16.31
N GLU A 17 -43.50 0.65 16.05
CA GLU A 17 -42.44 0.65 17.06
C GLU A 17 -42.73 1.56 18.28
N PRO A 18 -43.20 2.82 18.13
CA PRO A 18 -43.52 3.66 19.28
C PRO A 18 -44.61 3.12 20.22
N HIS A 19 -45.39 2.13 19.78
CA HIS A 19 -46.52 1.58 20.54
C HIS A 19 -46.20 0.23 21.20
N VAL A 20 -44.99 -0.29 21.03
CA VAL A 20 -44.61 -1.60 21.58
C VAL A 20 -43.26 -1.55 22.25
N GLN A 21 -43.16 -2.23 23.40
CA GLN A 21 -41.89 -2.50 24.05
C GLN A 21 -41.66 -4.00 24.01
N LEU A 22 -40.60 -4.42 23.31
CA LEU A 22 -40.21 -5.81 23.26
C LEU A 22 -39.28 -6.10 24.45
N THR A 23 -39.57 -7.14 25.22
CA THR A 23 -38.70 -7.57 26.32
C THR A 23 -38.38 -9.06 26.23
N LYS A 24 -37.18 -9.44 26.67
CA LYS A 24 -36.78 -10.84 26.88
C LYS A 24 -36.39 -11.00 28.34
N GLY A 25 -37.33 -11.46 29.18
CA GLY A 25 -37.19 -11.34 30.63
C GLY A 25 -37.27 -9.87 31.04
N ASP A 26 -36.31 -9.41 31.85
CA ASP A 26 -36.25 -8.03 32.33
C ASP A 26 -35.53 -7.08 31.36
N GLN A 27 -34.91 -7.61 30.30
CA GLN A 27 -34.20 -6.80 29.31
C GLN A 27 -35.15 -6.24 28.26
N VAL A 28 -35.15 -4.91 28.09
CA VAL A 28 -35.80 -4.23 26.98
C VAL A 28 -34.95 -4.41 25.72
N LEU A 29 -35.54 -4.97 24.67
CA LEU A 29 -34.93 -5.09 23.35
C LEU A 29 -35.29 -3.84 22.55
N ARG A 30 -34.28 -3.10 22.12
CA ARG A 30 -34.43 -1.97 21.18
C ARG A 30 -33.75 -2.32 19.87
N PHE A 31 -34.22 -1.72 18.79
CA PHE A 31 -33.67 -1.89 17.46
C PHE A 31 -32.54 -0.89 17.19
N ASP A 32 -31.66 -0.72 18.18
CA ASP A 32 -30.48 0.14 18.10
C ASP A 32 -29.22 -0.74 17.98
N ILE A 33 -28.25 -0.30 17.20
CA ILE A 33 -26.98 -1.02 17.02
C ILE A 33 -26.16 -1.06 18.32
N GLU A 34 -26.41 -0.13 19.24
CA GLU A 34 -25.79 -0.13 20.57
C GLU A 34 -26.25 -1.32 21.43
N ASP A 35 -27.46 -1.81 21.20
CA ASP A 35 -28.09 -2.90 21.96
C ASP A 35 -27.82 -4.30 21.37
N VAL A 36 -27.10 -4.38 20.24
CA VAL A 36 -26.65 -5.66 19.66
C VAL A 36 -25.49 -6.21 20.51
N PRO A 37 -25.60 -7.43 21.08
CA PRO A 37 -24.60 -7.97 21.99
C PRO A 37 -23.24 -8.11 21.29
N ASN A 38 -22.15 -7.59 21.87
CA ASN A 38 -20.80 -7.82 21.36
C ASN A 38 -20.44 -9.31 21.44
N THR A 39 -20.62 -10.03 20.33
CA THR A 39 -20.15 -11.40 20.15
C THR A 39 -18.74 -11.39 19.55
N PRO A 40 -17.91 -12.41 19.81
CA PRO A 40 -16.56 -12.53 19.23
C PRO A 40 -16.64 -12.91 17.74
N VAL A 41 -17.21 -12.03 16.93
CA VAL A 41 -17.29 -12.09 15.47
C VAL A 41 -16.51 -10.93 14.87
N THR A 42 -16.04 -11.07 13.64
CA THR A 42 -15.24 -10.05 12.95
C THR A 42 -16.01 -8.73 12.76
N GLY A 43 -17.34 -8.77 12.79
CA GLY A 43 -18.21 -7.60 12.87
C GLY A 43 -19.68 -7.99 12.98
N GLN A 44 -20.56 -6.99 13.00
CA GLN A 44 -22.00 -7.15 13.07
C GLN A 44 -22.68 -6.22 12.07
N MET A 45 -23.84 -6.63 11.59
CA MET A 45 -24.71 -5.83 10.73
C MET A 45 -26.10 -5.75 11.37
N LEU A 46 -26.61 -4.52 11.54
CA LEU A 46 -28.01 -4.25 11.87
C LEU A 46 -28.73 -3.79 10.60
N VAL A 47 -29.90 -4.34 10.33
CA VAL A 47 -30.82 -3.87 9.30
C VAL A 47 -31.65 -2.73 9.87
N THR A 48 -31.45 -1.52 9.37
CA THR A 48 -32.13 -0.29 9.84
C THR A 48 -33.30 0.11 8.96
N GLU A 49 -33.48 -0.55 7.82
CA GLU A 49 -34.64 -0.46 6.95
C GLU A 49 -34.85 -1.81 6.24
N THR A 50 -36.09 -2.28 6.14
CA THR A 50 -36.40 -3.54 5.43
C THR A 50 -35.82 -3.48 4.01
N THR A 51 -34.96 -4.42 3.67
CA THR A 51 -34.18 -4.42 2.42
C THR A 51 -34.00 -5.84 1.88
N HIS A 52 -33.10 -6.01 0.91
CA HIS A 52 -32.74 -7.30 0.36
C HIS A 52 -31.23 -7.51 0.45
N ILE A 53 -30.83 -8.74 0.76
CA ILE A 53 -29.52 -9.25 0.40
C ILE A 53 -29.59 -9.76 -1.04
N LYS A 54 -28.60 -9.45 -1.86
CA LYS A 54 -28.63 -9.66 -3.31
C LYS A 54 -27.39 -10.36 -3.82
N GLY A 55 -27.51 -11.11 -4.91
CA GLY A 55 -26.39 -11.77 -5.59
C GLY A 55 -25.46 -10.81 -6.33
N ALA A 56 -25.94 -9.60 -6.65
CA ALA A 56 -25.19 -8.53 -7.32
C ALA A 56 -25.54 -7.15 -6.71
N PRO A 57 -24.65 -6.14 -6.82
CA PRO A 57 -24.88 -4.79 -6.31
C PRO A 57 -25.79 -3.96 -7.24
N GLU A 58 -26.91 -4.54 -7.65
CA GLU A 58 -27.89 -3.96 -8.58
C GLU A 58 -29.22 -3.68 -7.87
N ASP A 59 -30.15 -2.98 -8.53
CA ASP A 59 -31.50 -2.80 -7.98
C ASP A 59 -32.21 -4.15 -7.83
N ALA A 60 -32.90 -4.34 -6.70
CA ALA A 60 -33.64 -5.58 -6.41
C ALA A 60 -34.75 -5.85 -7.43
N ALA A 61 -35.32 -4.81 -8.07
CA ALA A 61 -36.32 -4.94 -9.12
C ALA A 61 -35.77 -5.61 -10.39
N GLY A 62 -34.45 -5.55 -10.62
CA GLY A 62 -33.78 -6.19 -11.76
C GLY A 62 -33.35 -7.64 -11.53
N LEU A 63 -33.47 -8.15 -10.30
CA LEU A 63 -32.99 -9.48 -9.90
C LEU A 63 -34.13 -10.48 -9.75
N SER A 64 -33.88 -11.74 -10.11
CA SER A 64 -34.82 -12.83 -9.88
C SER A 64 -34.97 -13.16 -8.40
N GLU A 65 -36.06 -13.83 -8.02
CA GLU A 65 -36.30 -14.24 -6.62
C GLU A 65 -35.21 -15.18 -6.08
N SER A 66 -34.55 -15.96 -6.95
CA SER A 66 -33.39 -16.78 -6.55
C SER A 66 -32.10 -15.98 -6.32
N GLN A 67 -32.07 -14.70 -6.70
CA GLN A 67 -30.91 -13.82 -6.60
C GLN A 67 -31.04 -12.78 -5.47
N LYS A 68 -32.11 -12.85 -4.68
CA LYS A 68 -32.33 -11.93 -3.56
C LYS A 68 -33.15 -12.59 -2.46
N GLU A 69 -32.99 -12.12 -1.24
CA GLU A 69 -33.82 -12.55 -0.10
C GLU A 69 -34.07 -11.34 0.81
N GLN A 70 -35.24 -11.30 1.44
CA GLN A 70 -35.65 -10.14 2.22
C GLN A 70 -34.98 -10.14 3.59
N LEU A 71 -34.42 -9.00 3.97
CA LEU A 71 -33.94 -8.71 5.32
C LEU A 71 -34.90 -7.72 5.97
N LEU A 72 -35.42 -8.07 7.14
CA LEU A 72 -36.40 -7.27 7.86
C LEU A 72 -35.71 -6.27 8.79
N LEU A 73 -36.33 -5.09 8.96
CA LEU A 73 -35.94 -4.10 9.97
C LEU A 73 -35.68 -4.76 11.33
N GLY A 74 -34.58 -4.38 11.96
CA GLY A 74 -34.18 -4.84 13.29
C GLY A 74 -33.44 -6.19 13.30
N GLN A 75 -33.33 -6.88 12.16
CA GLN A 75 -32.51 -8.10 12.10
C GLN A 75 -31.02 -7.79 12.27
N THR A 76 -30.34 -8.67 12.99
CA THR A 76 -28.90 -8.58 13.25
C THR A 76 -28.18 -9.80 12.69
N PHE A 77 -27.05 -9.60 12.04
CA PHE A 77 -26.22 -10.67 11.49
C PHE A 77 -24.77 -10.52 11.94
N GLY A 78 -24.12 -11.63 12.30
CA GLY A 78 -22.67 -11.65 12.44
C GLY A 78 -21.98 -11.56 11.09
N LEU A 79 -20.84 -10.89 11.04
CA LEU A 79 -20.02 -10.72 9.83
C LEU A 79 -18.66 -11.40 10.01
N ARG A 80 -18.23 -12.11 8.96
CA ARG A 80 -16.84 -12.52 8.78
C ARG A 80 -16.04 -11.48 7.99
N GLY A 81 -16.71 -10.72 7.12
CA GLY A 81 -16.06 -9.69 6.32
C GLY A 81 -17.03 -8.84 5.52
N TYR A 82 -16.52 -7.74 4.97
CA TYR A 82 -17.29 -6.79 4.19
C TYR A 82 -16.42 -6.09 3.12
N ALA A 83 -17.03 -5.51 2.10
CA ALA A 83 -16.37 -4.61 1.15
C ALA A 83 -17.35 -3.51 0.72
N SER A 84 -16.87 -2.26 0.62
CA SER A 84 -17.67 -1.16 0.06
C SER A 84 -17.51 -1.16 -1.46
N THR A 85 -18.60 -1.37 -2.20
CA THR A 85 -18.55 -1.41 -3.66
C THR A 85 -19.90 -1.04 -4.26
N ALA A 86 -19.89 -0.24 -5.33
CA ALA A 86 -21.08 0.12 -6.11
C ALA A 86 -22.30 0.54 -5.27
N GLY A 87 -22.09 1.32 -4.20
CA GLY A 87 -23.15 1.82 -3.33
C GLY A 87 -23.71 0.79 -2.33
N HIS A 88 -23.11 -0.39 -2.25
CA HIS A 88 -23.51 -1.52 -1.41
C HIS A 88 -22.37 -1.96 -0.51
N PHE A 89 -22.71 -2.60 0.62
CA PHE A 89 -21.77 -3.49 1.28
C PHE A 89 -21.91 -4.88 0.68
N ARG A 90 -20.82 -5.42 0.12
CA ARG A 90 -20.70 -6.88 -0.06
C ARG A 90 -20.37 -7.44 1.32
N VAL A 91 -21.16 -8.36 1.86
CA VAL A 91 -20.97 -8.97 3.18
C VAL A 91 -20.72 -10.48 3.06
N THR A 92 -19.90 -11.03 3.96
CA THR A 92 -19.92 -12.47 4.32
C THR A 92 -20.48 -12.58 5.72
N LEU A 93 -21.61 -13.24 5.84
CA LEU A 93 -22.28 -13.48 7.11
C LEU A 93 -21.65 -14.68 7.83
N THR A 94 -21.82 -14.74 9.15
CA THR A 94 -21.40 -15.91 9.94
C THR A 94 -22.35 -17.09 9.77
N GLU A 95 -23.61 -16.80 9.43
CA GLU A 95 -24.70 -17.76 9.23
C GLU A 95 -25.40 -17.47 7.91
N SER A 96 -25.82 -18.52 7.20
CA SER A 96 -26.53 -18.38 5.93
C SER A 96 -27.93 -17.83 6.12
N VAL A 97 -28.34 -16.90 5.25
CA VAL A 97 -29.75 -16.55 5.08
C VAL A 97 -30.45 -17.72 4.38
N PRO A 98 -31.60 -18.21 4.90
CA PRO A 98 -32.39 -19.26 4.24
C PRO A 98 -32.65 -18.94 2.76
N ASN A 99 -32.57 -19.95 1.89
CA ASN A 99 -32.80 -19.85 0.44
C ASN A 99 -31.83 -18.96 -0.35
N PHE A 100 -30.83 -18.35 0.29
CA PHE A 100 -29.90 -17.44 -0.37
C PHE A 100 -28.44 -17.82 -0.17
N GLY A 101 -28.02 -18.04 1.09
CA GLY A 101 -26.62 -18.29 1.45
C GLY A 101 -26.05 -17.22 2.36
N ASP A 102 -24.72 -17.22 2.54
CA ASP A 102 -24.01 -16.37 3.51
C ASP A 102 -23.29 -15.18 2.87
N VAL A 103 -23.27 -15.06 1.54
CA VAL A 103 -22.56 -13.97 0.85
C VAL A 103 -23.48 -13.25 -0.11
N GLY A 104 -23.55 -11.92 0.02
CA GLY A 104 -24.31 -11.08 -0.89
C GLY A 104 -24.04 -9.59 -0.71
N TYR A 105 -24.87 -8.78 -1.35
CA TYR A 105 -24.79 -7.33 -1.36
C TYR A 105 -26.03 -6.74 -0.68
N VAL A 106 -25.82 -5.84 0.26
CA VAL A 106 -26.88 -5.08 0.95
C VAL A 106 -26.71 -3.60 0.69
N PHE A 107 -27.82 -2.88 0.52
CA PHE A 107 -27.76 -1.47 0.20
C PHE A 107 -27.28 -0.67 1.42
N ARG A 108 -26.23 0.15 1.23
CA ARG A 108 -25.47 0.74 2.33
C ARG A 108 -26.30 1.61 3.28
N ASN A 109 -27.38 2.23 2.80
CA ASN A 109 -28.20 3.15 3.60
C ASN A 109 -29.24 2.41 4.46
N HIS A 110 -29.47 1.13 4.22
CA HIS A 110 -30.46 0.32 4.94
C HIS A 110 -29.85 -0.56 6.02
N VAL A 111 -28.53 -0.46 6.21
CA VAL A 111 -27.79 -1.25 7.18
C VAL A 111 -26.76 -0.39 7.90
N GLN A 112 -26.45 -0.79 9.13
CA GLN A 112 -25.31 -0.27 9.87
C GLN A 112 -24.38 -1.43 10.21
N LEU A 113 -23.08 -1.25 9.96
CA LEU A 113 -22.06 -2.24 10.28
C LEU A 113 -21.24 -1.76 11.47
N ARG A 114 -20.83 -2.70 12.34
CA ARG A 114 -19.99 -2.44 13.52
C ARG A 114 -18.89 -3.48 13.64
N LYS A 115 -17.70 -3.06 14.07
CA LYS A 115 -16.59 -3.96 14.45
C LYS A 115 -15.91 -3.38 15.69
N GLU A 116 -15.68 -4.22 16.70
CA GLU A 116 -15.02 -3.83 17.95
C GLU A 116 -15.61 -2.56 18.60
N GLY A 117 -16.94 -2.48 18.62
CA GLY A 117 -17.62 -1.34 19.21
C GLY A 117 -17.74 -0.11 18.31
N LYS A 118 -17.06 -0.05 17.15
CA LYS A 118 -17.03 1.11 16.24
C LYS A 118 -17.86 0.88 14.99
N LEU A 119 -18.57 1.91 14.54
CA LEU A 119 -19.29 1.89 13.26
C LEU A 119 -18.31 1.79 12.08
N ILE A 120 -18.65 0.95 11.12
CA ILE A 120 -17.97 0.84 9.83
C ILE A 120 -18.73 1.73 8.85
N ALA A 121 -18.12 2.87 8.50
CA ALA A 121 -18.67 3.75 7.48
C ALA A 121 -18.51 3.13 6.09
N TYR A 122 -19.46 3.41 5.20
CA TYR A 122 -19.28 3.12 3.78
C TYR A 122 -18.23 4.07 3.21
N ASP A 123 -17.23 3.51 2.54
CA ASP A 123 -16.16 4.26 1.90
C ASP A 123 -16.17 3.98 0.38
N PRO A 124 -16.58 4.96 -0.46
CA PRO A 124 -16.60 4.80 -1.91
C PRO A 124 -15.19 4.63 -2.50
N ASP A 125 -14.14 5.04 -1.80
CA ASP A 125 -12.74 4.95 -2.22
C ASP A 125 -12.00 3.81 -1.50
N SER A 126 -12.74 2.89 -0.87
CA SER A 126 -12.15 1.73 -0.21
C SER A 126 -11.37 0.87 -1.20
N LEU A 127 -10.32 0.22 -0.69
CA LEU A 127 -9.56 -0.74 -1.48
C LEU A 127 -10.35 -2.04 -1.60
N THR A 128 -10.44 -2.55 -2.81
CA THR A 128 -11.06 -3.84 -3.09
C THR A 128 -10.19 -4.68 -4.01
N VAL A 129 -10.31 -5.99 -3.87
CA VAL A 129 -9.77 -6.96 -4.82
C VAL A 129 -10.92 -7.77 -5.41
N THR A 130 -11.00 -7.78 -6.74
CA THR A 130 -11.92 -8.64 -7.49
C THR A 130 -11.15 -9.83 -8.05
N ILE A 131 -11.64 -11.04 -7.80
CA ILE A 131 -11.04 -12.27 -8.33
C ILE A 131 -11.49 -12.45 -9.78
N GLN A 132 -10.57 -12.31 -10.74
CA GLN A 132 -10.86 -12.46 -12.19
C GLN A 132 -10.62 -13.88 -12.71
N LYS A 133 -9.87 -14.68 -11.94
CA LYS A 133 -9.67 -16.11 -12.15
C LYS A 133 -9.60 -16.77 -10.78
N GLU A 134 -10.26 -17.92 -10.59
CA GLU A 134 -10.15 -18.67 -9.33
C GLU A 134 -8.68 -18.83 -8.95
N THR A 135 -8.37 -18.48 -7.70
CA THR A 135 -6.98 -18.42 -7.25
C THR A 135 -6.85 -18.72 -5.76
N LEU A 136 -5.62 -18.66 -5.26
CA LEU A 136 -5.29 -18.97 -3.87
C LEU A 136 -4.79 -17.70 -3.18
N LEU A 137 -5.26 -17.47 -1.95
CA LEU A 137 -4.55 -16.65 -0.99
C LEU A 137 -3.52 -17.53 -0.28
N LYS A 138 -2.24 -17.15 -0.37
CA LYS A 138 -1.10 -17.99 0.04
C LYS A 138 -0.35 -17.37 1.22
N ARG A 139 0.12 -18.17 2.18
CA ARG A 139 0.91 -17.63 3.31
C ARG A 139 2.29 -17.13 2.87
N ARG A 140 2.78 -17.64 1.73
CA ARG A 140 4.10 -17.34 1.15
C ARG A 140 3.98 -17.09 -0.37
N PRO A 141 4.80 -16.21 -0.95
CA PRO A 141 4.78 -15.89 -2.39
C PRO A 141 5.53 -16.92 -3.23
N VAL A 142 5.25 -18.21 -3.02
CA VAL A 142 5.88 -19.33 -3.76
C VAL A 142 4.86 -20.04 -4.64
N ASP A 143 5.34 -20.96 -5.49
CA ASP A 143 4.47 -21.81 -6.29
C ASP A 143 3.51 -22.60 -5.38
N SER A 144 2.24 -22.70 -5.79
CA SER A 144 1.19 -23.35 -5.01
C SER A 144 1.46 -24.83 -4.73
N ASN A 145 2.26 -25.51 -5.56
CA ASN A 145 2.68 -26.90 -5.37
C ASN A 145 3.65 -27.07 -4.19
N GLN A 146 4.27 -25.99 -3.71
CA GLN A 146 5.17 -25.99 -2.55
C GLN A 146 4.44 -25.66 -1.23
N LEU A 147 3.12 -25.45 -1.30
CA LEU A 147 2.30 -25.07 -0.16
C LEU A 147 1.46 -26.25 0.33
N SER A 148 1.44 -26.42 1.64
CA SER A 148 0.51 -27.32 2.32
C SER A 148 -0.93 -26.78 2.25
N ALA A 149 -1.91 -27.61 2.58
CA ALA A 149 -3.31 -27.20 2.61
C ALA A 149 -3.59 -26.06 3.62
N SER A 150 -2.88 -26.01 4.75
CA SER A 150 -3.02 -24.94 5.76
C SER A 150 -2.32 -23.63 5.36
N ASP A 151 -1.46 -23.67 4.34
CA ASP A 151 -0.76 -22.50 3.81
C ASP A 151 -1.53 -21.79 2.70
N ARG A 152 -2.71 -22.29 2.31
CA ARG A 152 -3.50 -21.73 1.22
C ARG A 152 -5.00 -21.83 1.45
N VAL A 153 -5.74 -20.89 0.88
CA VAL A 153 -7.21 -20.94 0.81
C VAL A 153 -7.67 -20.48 -0.55
N THR A 154 -8.67 -21.16 -1.12
CA THR A 154 -9.23 -20.84 -2.44
C THR A 154 -10.14 -19.63 -2.37
N LEU A 155 -9.92 -18.68 -3.28
CA LEU A 155 -10.79 -17.55 -3.51
C LEU A 155 -11.56 -17.76 -4.83
N PRO A 156 -12.90 -17.80 -4.80
CA PRO A 156 -13.71 -18.11 -5.97
C PRO A 156 -13.73 -16.97 -6.98
N LEU A 157 -13.86 -17.34 -8.26
CA LEU A 157 -14.05 -16.41 -9.38
C LEU A 157 -15.19 -15.41 -9.12
N GLY A 158 -14.99 -14.15 -9.51
CA GLY A 158 -15.97 -13.07 -9.43
C GLY A 158 -16.14 -12.47 -8.02
N ARG A 159 -15.54 -13.09 -6.99
CA ARG A 159 -15.69 -12.60 -5.62
C ARG A 159 -14.95 -11.27 -5.43
N ILE A 160 -15.60 -10.34 -4.73
CA ILE A 160 -15.01 -9.08 -4.28
C ILE A 160 -14.69 -9.22 -2.79
N TYR A 161 -13.49 -8.81 -2.40
CA TYR A 161 -13.05 -8.69 -1.01
C TYR A 161 -12.61 -7.26 -0.73
N GLY A 162 -12.89 -6.77 0.48
CA GLY A 162 -12.33 -5.51 0.97
C GLY A 162 -10.89 -5.73 1.42
N VAL A 163 -10.06 -4.71 1.24
CA VAL A 163 -8.62 -4.74 1.56
C VAL A 163 -8.31 -3.62 2.53
N GLU A 164 -7.80 -3.95 3.71
CA GLU A 164 -7.32 -2.96 4.71
C GLU A 164 -5.97 -2.37 4.27
N GLY A 165 -5.11 -3.19 3.66
CA GLY A 165 -3.81 -2.75 3.14
C GLY A 165 -3.18 -3.77 2.20
N TYR A 166 -2.23 -3.30 1.37
CA TYR A 166 -1.47 -4.17 0.48
C TYR A 166 -0.02 -3.70 0.30
N LYS A 167 0.84 -4.63 -0.12
CA LYS A 167 2.22 -4.37 -0.54
C LYS A 167 2.59 -5.33 -1.67
N THR A 168 3.35 -4.86 -2.65
CA THR A 168 3.92 -5.72 -3.69
C THR A 168 5.25 -6.32 -3.24
N GLU A 169 5.44 -7.61 -3.46
CA GLU A 169 6.64 -8.36 -3.05
C GLU A 169 6.82 -9.59 -3.96
N SER A 170 8.00 -9.79 -4.54
CA SER A 170 8.37 -11.02 -5.28
C SER A 170 7.32 -11.43 -6.33
N ASN A 171 6.90 -10.48 -7.19
CA ASN A 171 5.86 -10.66 -8.22
C ASN A 171 4.47 -11.09 -7.69
N HIS A 172 4.24 -10.92 -6.38
CA HIS A 172 2.96 -11.13 -5.72
C HIS A 172 2.50 -9.83 -5.06
N VAL A 173 1.21 -9.79 -4.71
CA VAL A 173 0.69 -8.76 -3.81
C VAL A 173 0.31 -9.40 -2.49
N LYS A 174 0.93 -8.94 -1.40
CA LYS A 174 0.49 -9.25 -0.05
C LYS A 174 -0.69 -8.34 0.29
N VAL A 175 -1.79 -8.90 0.75
CA VAL A 175 -3.00 -8.19 1.13
C VAL A 175 -3.40 -8.57 2.55
N THR A 176 -4.00 -7.63 3.27
CA THR A 176 -4.78 -7.87 4.48
C THR A 176 -6.23 -7.59 4.14
N LEU A 177 -7.06 -8.62 4.16
CA LEU A 177 -8.48 -8.52 3.84
C LEU A 177 -9.27 -8.02 5.07
N THR A 178 -10.38 -7.35 4.80
CA THR A 178 -11.41 -7.05 5.82
C THR A 178 -12.22 -8.31 6.22
N GLU A 179 -11.96 -9.45 5.56
CA GLU A 179 -12.65 -10.72 5.74
C GLU A 179 -11.73 -11.77 6.39
N GLU A 180 -12.21 -12.36 7.48
CA GLU A 180 -11.57 -13.51 8.12
C GLU A 180 -11.97 -14.80 7.40
N LEU A 181 -10.98 -15.49 6.80
CA LEU A 181 -11.20 -16.73 6.09
C LEU A 181 -11.06 -17.92 7.05
N PRO A 182 -12.09 -18.79 7.18
CA PRO A 182 -12.10 -19.89 8.14
C PRO A 182 -10.85 -20.78 8.05
N GLY A 183 -10.18 -20.99 9.18
CA GLY A 183 -8.98 -21.83 9.29
C GLY A 183 -7.71 -21.24 8.66
N TYR A 184 -7.77 -20.03 8.11
CA TYR A 184 -6.65 -19.40 7.41
C TYR A 184 -6.24 -18.06 8.04
N GLY A 185 -7.21 -17.18 8.32
CA GLY A 185 -7.01 -15.79 8.70
C GLY A 185 -7.34 -14.83 7.55
N ASN A 186 -6.91 -13.56 7.63
CA ASN A 186 -7.24 -12.53 6.65
C ASN A 186 -6.06 -12.03 5.79
N THR A 187 -4.83 -12.47 6.07
CA THR A 187 -3.62 -11.92 5.43
C THR A 187 -2.88 -12.96 4.62
N GLY A 188 -2.47 -12.62 3.40
CA GLY A 188 -1.71 -13.51 2.53
C GLY A 188 -1.31 -12.88 1.20
N TYR A 189 -0.81 -13.71 0.28
CA TYR A 189 -0.28 -13.32 -1.03
C TYR A 189 -1.21 -13.79 -2.15
N LEU A 190 -1.52 -12.87 -3.07
CA LEU A 190 -2.27 -13.12 -4.30
C LEU A 190 -1.36 -13.01 -5.52
N TYR A 191 -1.70 -13.78 -6.55
CA TYR A 191 -1.05 -13.66 -7.84
C TYR A 191 -1.70 -12.52 -8.66
N PRO A 192 -0.95 -11.48 -9.07
CA PRO A 192 -1.50 -10.28 -9.69
C PRO A 192 -2.27 -10.57 -10.97
N GLY A 193 -1.85 -11.54 -11.77
CA GLY A 193 -2.51 -11.89 -13.03
C GLY A 193 -3.90 -12.52 -12.90
N HIS A 194 -4.35 -12.84 -11.68
CA HIS A 194 -5.68 -13.43 -11.42
C HIS A 194 -6.67 -12.46 -10.78
N ILE A 195 -6.24 -11.23 -10.49
CA ILE A 195 -7.00 -10.29 -9.70
C ILE A 195 -7.05 -8.91 -10.34
N LEU A 196 -8.05 -8.14 -9.97
CA LEU A 196 -8.14 -6.71 -10.24
C LEU A 196 -8.25 -5.96 -8.92
N MET A 197 -7.20 -5.21 -8.58
CA MET A 197 -7.20 -4.30 -7.43
C MET A 197 -7.80 -2.96 -7.84
N ARG A 198 -8.62 -2.38 -6.97
CA ARG A 198 -9.22 -1.06 -7.17
C ARG A 198 -9.14 -0.20 -5.92
N ARG A 199 -9.10 1.11 -6.12
CA ARG A 199 -9.45 2.14 -5.15
C ARG A 199 -10.72 2.83 -5.66
N GLY A 200 -11.85 2.56 -5.02
CA GLY A 200 -13.16 2.93 -5.56
C GLY A 200 -13.36 2.43 -7.00
N SER A 201 -13.59 3.34 -7.94
CA SER A 201 -13.77 2.99 -9.36
C SER A 201 -12.45 2.79 -10.13
N GLN A 202 -11.32 3.25 -9.60
CA GLN A 202 -10.02 3.26 -10.30
C GLN A 202 -9.29 1.93 -10.14
N ALA A 203 -8.83 1.35 -11.25
CA ALA A 203 -7.94 0.19 -11.23
C ALA A 203 -6.54 0.58 -10.76
N ILE A 204 -5.94 -0.26 -9.94
CA ILE A 204 -4.56 -0.10 -9.47
C ILE A 204 -3.67 -0.98 -10.34
N ASP A 205 -2.73 -0.35 -11.05
CA ASP A 205 -1.63 -1.09 -11.66
C ASP A 205 -0.65 -1.50 -10.55
N LEU A 206 -0.65 -2.80 -10.22
CA LEU A 206 0.21 -3.35 -9.18
C LEU A 206 1.67 -3.42 -9.60
N PHE A 207 1.95 -3.45 -10.91
CA PHE A 207 3.30 -3.58 -11.48
C PHE A 207 3.40 -2.72 -12.74
N PRO A 208 3.35 -1.37 -12.60
CA PRO A 208 3.37 -0.49 -13.74
C PRO A 208 4.65 -0.69 -14.53
N LYS A 209 4.50 -0.81 -15.84
CA LYS A 209 5.65 -0.87 -16.76
C LYS A 209 6.41 0.44 -16.64
N LEU A 210 7.65 0.36 -16.17
CA LEU A 210 8.52 1.50 -16.10
C LEU A 210 8.81 2.03 -17.52
N PRO A 211 8.89 3.37 -17.70
CA PRO A 211 9.31 3.94 -18.98
C PRO A 211 10.70 3.42 -19.37
N LYS A 212 10.99 3.29 -20.66
CA LYS A 212 12.30 2.77 -21.13
C LYS A 212 13.47 3.70 -20.78
N ARG A 213 13.21 4.98 -20.63
CA ARG A 213 14.20 6.00 -20.27
C ARG A 213 13.57 7.03 -19.35
N VAL A 214 14.30 7.42 -18.32
CA VAL A 214 13.98 8.52 -17.42
C VAL A 214 15.20 9.42 -17.31
N GLU A 215 14.98 10.73 -17.32
CA GLU A 215 16.00 11.71 -16.99
C GLU A 215 15.34 12.85 -16.21
N LEU A 216 15.66 12.92 -14.92
CA LEU A 216 15.14 13.92 -14.00
C LEU A 216 15.96 15.20 -14.13
N ASN A 217 15.30 16.36 -14.04
CA ASN A 217 15.97 17.66 -14.12
C ASN A 217 16.64 18.04 -12.78
N VAL A 218 17.53 17.19 -12.29
CA VAL A 218 18.32 17.42 -11.09
C VAL A 218 19.46 18.39 -11.41
N PRO A 219 19.65 19.47 -10.64
CA PRO A 219 20.77 20.38 -10.85
C PRO A 219 22.10 19.67 -10.58
N TYR A 220 23.14 20.12 -11.27
CA TYR A 220 24.50 19.62 -11.05
C TYR A 220 25.24 20.52 -10.08
N PHE A 221 25.87 19.91 -9.06
CA PHE A 221 26.83 20.56 -8.17
C PHE A 221 28.17 19.82 -8.27
N SER A 222 29.27 20.58 -8.38
CA SER A 222 30.61 20.01 -8.29
C SER A 222 31.10 20.08 -6.85
N GLN A 223 31.64 18.98 -6.32
CA GLN A 223 32.28 19.02 -5.00
C GLN A 223 33.57 19.85 -5.01
N ARG A 224 34.15 20.11 -6.20
CA ARG A 224 35.33 20.94 -6.39
C ARG A 224 35.07 22.40 -6.05
N ASP A 225 33.79 22.81 -6.06
CA ASP A 225 33.35 24.16 -5.67
C ASP A 225 33.28 24.32 -4.15
N ASN A 226 33.44 23.24 -3.38
CA ASN A 226 33.41 23.31 -1.92
C ASN A 226 34.69 23.97 -1.39
N PRO A 227 34.61 25.06 -0.61
CA PRO A 227 35.79 25.78 -0.13
C PRO A 227 36.61 24.96 0.89
N ARG A 228 35.98 23.96 1.52
CA ARG A 228 36.58 23.09 2.53
C ARG A 228 36.40 21.63 2.11
N PHE A 229 37.46 20.83 2.27
CA PHE A 229 37.41 19.38 2.07
C PHE A 229 36.84 18.96 0.71
N TYR A 230 37.13 19.71 -0.37
CA TYR A 230 36.65 19.39 -1.73
C TYR A 230 37.03 17.96 -2.18
N TRP A 231 38.09 17.38 -1.61
CA TRP A 231 38.53 16.00 -1.86
C TRP A 231 37.70 14.92 -1.13
N SER A 232 36.79 15.27 -0.23
CA SER A 232 36.04 14.33 0.64
C SER A 232 34.55 14.70 0.83
N THR A 233 33.96 15.41 -0.14
CA THR A 233 32.60 15.95 -0.05
C THR A 233 31.64 15.41 -1.12
N CYS A 234 31.99 14.31 -1.78
CA CYS A 234 31.12 13.64 -2.77
C CYS A 234 29.75 13.27 -2.17
N ASN A 235 29.74 12.77 -0.93
CA ASN A 235 28.55 12.42 -0.15
C ASN A 235 27.55 13.59 -0.01
N VAL A 236 27.94 14.67 0.66
CA VAL A 236 27.09 15.84 0.92
C VAL A 236 26.73 16.57 -0.38
N THR A 237 27.62 16.59 -1.37
CA THR A 237 27.34 17.20 -2.67
C THR A 237 26.26 16.41 -3.42
N ALA A 238 26.33 15.08 -3.41
CA ALA A 238 25.31 14.23 -4.03
C ALA A 238 23.95 14.35 -3.31
N ILE A 239 23.94 14.34 -1.98
CA ILE A 239 22.72 14.55 -1.18
C ILE A 239 22.13 15.94 -1.43
N ALA A 240 22.96 16.98 -1.52
CA ALA A 240 22.52 18.34 -1.80
C ALA A 240 21.85 18.46 -3.18
N MET A 241 22.35 17.77 -4.22
CA MET A 241 21.70 17.74 -5.54
C MET A 241 20.26 17.17 -5.45
N VAL A 242 20.08 16.07 -4.72
CA VAL A 242 18.76 15.46 -4.48
C VAL A 242 17.84 16.37 -3.67
N ALA A 243 18.34 16.95 -2.57
CA ALA A 243 17.56 17.86 -1.73
C ALA A 243 17.14 19.14 -2.50
N TYR A 244 18.04 19.68 -3.34
CA TYR A 244 17.76 20.86 -4.14
C TYR A 244 16.73 20.59 -5.24
N TYR A 245 16.78 19.43 -5.87
CA TYR A 245 15.73 18.97 -6.80
C TYR A 245 14.36 18.97 -6.13
N HIS A 246 14.30 18.57 -4.86
CA HIS A 246 13.09 18.64 -4.05
C HIS A 246 12.80 20.03 -3.43
N GLY A 247 13.50 21.08 -3.86
CA GLY A 247 13.17 22.47 -3.50
C GLY A 247 13.90 23.02 -2.27
N VAL A 248 14.80 22.25 -1.64
CA VAL A 248 15.64 22.80 -0.56
C VAL A 248 16.63 23.80 -1.13
N ARG A 249 16.86 24.88 -0.40
CA ARG A 249 17.80 25.95 -0.73
C ARG A 249 18.71 26.18 0.47
N PRO A 250 19.97 26.62 0.25
CA PRO A 250 20.83 27.03 1.36
C PRO A 250 20.19 28.20 2.12
N GLN A 251 20.36 28.19 3.43
CA GLN A 251 19.89 29.19 4.38
C GLN A 251 21.00 30.11 4.85
N TYR A 252 22.23 29.60 5.01
CA TYR A 252 23.33 30.38 5.61
C TYR A 252 24.73 30.16 4.99
N SER A 253 24.90 29.21 4.07
CA SER A 253 26.12 29.10 3.25
C SER A 253 25.87 29.55 1.80
N TYR A 254 26.96 29.71 1.04
CA TYR A 254 26.96 30.03 -0.39
C TYR A 254 26.28 28.93 -1.22
N ASN A 255 26.46 27.66 -0.84
CA ASN A 255 25.83 26.53 -1.51
C ASN A 255 25.33 25.47 -0.50
N LEU A 256 24.37 24.64 -0.94
CA LEU A 256 23.73 23.67 -0.05
C LEU A 256 24.67 22.53 0.38
N ALA A 257 25.64 22.15 -0.45
CA ALA A 257 26.57 21.07 -0.12
C ALA A 257 27.52 21.50 1.02
N ASP A 258 28.00 22.73 1.00
CA ASP A 258 28.84 23.32 2.04
C ASP A 258 28.06 23.49 3.34
N GLU A 259 26.80 23.96 3.27
CA GLU A 259 25.92 24.02 4.44
C GLU A 259 25.72 22.65 5.10
N MET A 260 25.48 21.62 4.28
CA MET A 260 25.32 20.25 4.77
C MET A 260 26.61 19.70 5.36
N LEU A 261 27.77 20.08 4.84
CA LEU A 261 29.07 19.74 5.42
C LEU A 261 29.25 20.40 6.79
N GLU A 262 29.00 21.71 6.90
CA GLU A 262 29.06 22.45 8.17
C GLU A 262 28.13 21.84 9.21
N TRP A 263 26.91 21.48 8.81
CA TRP A 263 25.95 20.82 9.69
C TRP A 263 26.50 19.53 10.29
N ILE A 264 27.22 18.73 9.49
CA ILE A 264 27.88 17.49 9.94
C ILE A 264 29.05 17.81 10.86
N LEU A 265 29.96 18.70 10.43
CA LEU A 265 31.17 19.03 11.17
C LEU A 265 30.85 19.58 12.57
N ASP A 266 29.86 20.44 12.69
CA ASP A 266 29.46 21.06 13.96
C ASP A 266 28.87 20.06 14.96
N ARG A 267 28.30 18.95 14.48
CA ARG A 267 27.57 17.98 15.32
C ARG A 267 28.34 16.70 15.59
N TYR A 268 29.12 16.26 14.62
CA TYR A 268 29.76 14.95 14.60
C TYR A 268 31.28 15.01 14.42
N GLY A 269 31.82 16.19 14.10
CA GLY A 269 33.26 16.39 13.89
C GLY A 269 33.73 16.02 12.49
N LEU A 270 35.06 16.14 12.29
CA LEU A 270 35.72 15.81 11.03
C LEU A 270 35.57 14.32 10.70
N ASP A 271 35.53 14.00 9.40
CA ASP A 271 35.39 12.65 8.82
C ASP A 271 34.01 11.99 9.01
N ALA A 272 33.13 12.55 9.84
CA ALA A 272 31.77 12.04 10.01
C ALA A 272 30.92 12.05 8.72
N GLN A 273 31.31 12.83 7.71
CA GLN A 273 30.65 12.86 6.40
C GLN A 273 30.81 11.55 5.61
N THR A 274 31.73 10.66 5.99
CA THR A 274 31.87 9.33 5.37
C THR A 274 31.01 8.25 6.02
N ASP A 275 30.36 8.54 7.16
CA ASP A 275 29.48 7.59 7.86
C ASP A 275 28.05 7.64 7.31
N HIS A 276 27.60 6.55 6.70
CA HIS A 276 26.23 6.43 6.17
C HIS A 276 25.12 6.59 7.21
N THR A 277 25.41 6.36 8.49
CA THR A 277 24.48 6.64 9.60
C THR A 277 24.33 8.15 9.80
N VAL A 278 25.44 8.89 9.80
CA VAL A 278 25.46 10.36 9.92
C VAL A 278 24.78 11.00 8.70
N LEU A 279 25.06 10.50 7.50
CA LEU A 279 24.39 10.96 6.27
C LEU A 279 22.88 10.76 6.33
N GLN A 280 22.40 9.66 6.90
CA GLN A 280 20.96 9.47 7.12
C GLN A 280 20.38 10.49 8.12
N GLN A 281 21.13 10.85 9.18
CA GLN A 281 20.69 11.90 10.11
C GLN A 281 20.63 13.27 9.45
N LEU A 282 21.63 13.60 8.61
CA LEU A 282 21.62 14.81 7.79
C LEU A 282 20.36 14.86 6.92
N ILE A 283 20.08 13.79 6.16
CA ILE A 283 18.91 13.74 5.26
C ILE A 283 17.59 13.97 6.05
N ARG A 284 17.46 13.37 7.24
CA ARG A 284 16.31 13.58 8.14
C ARG A 284 16.22 15.01 8.68
N ALA A 285 17.35 15.61 9.04
CA ALA A 285 17.41 16.98 9.54
C ALA A 285 16.94 18.00 8.49
N TYR A 286 17.14 17.70 7.21
CA TYR A 286 16.64 18.50 6.08
C TYR A 286 15.20 18.13 5.65
N GLY A 287 14.48 17.35 6.46
CA GLY A 287 13.05 17.10 6.29
C GLY A 287 12.69 15.94 5.37
N PHE A 288 13.63 15.05 5.04
CA PHE A 288 13.39 13.90 4.18
C PHE A 288 13.39 12.58 4.94
N LYS A 289 12.64 11.61 4.42
CA LYS A 289 12.81 10.20 4.76
C LYS A 289 13.99 9.65 3.98
N THR A 290 14.73 8.74 4.60
CA THR A 290 15.89 8.08 4.01
C THR A 290 15.91 6.60 4.32
N SER A 291 16.37 5.81 3.35
CA SER A 291 16.63 4.39 3.51
C SER A 291 17.93 4.01 2.80
N PHE A 292 18.99 3.86 3.58
CA PHE A 292 20.25 3.30 3.12
C PHE A 292 20.21 1.76 3.13
N SER A 293 20.71 1.14 2.08
CA SER A 293 20.95 -0.31 2.03
C SER A 293 22.17 -0.60 1.17
N THR A 294 22.87 -1.67 1.52
CA THR A 294 24.01 -2.23 0.79
C THR A 294 23.61 -3.38 -0.14
N THR A 295 22.32 -3.72 -0.17
CA THR A 295 21.79 -4.88 -0.91
C THR A 295 20.64 -4.51 -1.86
N ARG A 296 20.65 -3.29 -2.40
CA ARG A 296 19.64 -2.85 -3.36
C ARG A 296 19.70 -3.67 -4.65
N LYS A 297 18.59 -3.65 -5.39
CA LYS A 297 18.47 -4.23 -6.73
C LYS A 297 18.30 -3.14 -7.78
N TRP A 298 18.78 -3.37 -9.00
CA TRP A 298 18.65 -2.42 -10.12
C TRP A 298 17.20 -1.99 -10.36
N ALA A 299 16.26 -2.93 -10.32
CA ALA A 299 14.84 -2.63 -10.50
C ALA A 299 14.26 -1.69 -9.42
N GLU A 300 14.84 -1.66 -8.21
CA GLU A 300 14.43 -0.70 -7.17
C GLU A 300 14.91 0.72 -7.51
N LEU A 301 16.11 0.86 -8.10
CA LEU A 301 16.63 2.15 -8.56
C LEU A 301 15.77 2.69 -9.70
N ASP A 302 15.47 1.85 -10.69
CA ASP A 302 14.59 2.22 -11.81
C ASP A 302 13.21 2.67 -11.31
N TRP A 303 12.68 1.99 -10.29
CA TRP A 303 11.41 2.35 -9.66
C TRP A 303 11.46 3.73 -8.98
N GLU A 304 12.52 4.03 -8.21
CA GLU A 304 12.70 5.36 -7.61
C GLU A 304 12.73 6.45 -8.68
N LEU A 305 13.56 6.25 -9.70
CA LEU A 305 13.76 7.21 -10.78
C LEU A 305 12.48 7.45 -11.59
N ALA A 306 11.76 6.39 -11.97
CA ALA A 306 10.49 6.48 -12.69
C ALA A 306 9.40 7.20 -11.90
N ASN A 307 9.48 7.21 -10.56
CA ASN A 307 8.58 7.96 -9.70
C ASN A 307 9.10 9.38 -9.36
N GLY A 308 10.09 9.89 -10.10
CA GLY A 308 10.62 11.23 -9.90
C GLY A 308 11.44 11.40 -8.63
N ARG A 309 12.10 10.33 -8.15
CA ARG A 309 12.97 10.37 -6.98
C ARG A 309 14.41 10.08 -7.39
N PRO A 310 15.28 11.10 -7.53
CA PRO A 310 16.70 10.87 -7.73
C PRO A 310 17.31 10.30 -6.46
N LEU A 311 18.39 9.54 -6.61
CA LEU A 311 18.99 8.77 -5.53
C LEU A 311 20.50 8.92 -5.50
N VAL A 312 21.10 8.57 -4.36
CA VAL A 312 22.56 8.63 -4.17
C VAL A 312 23.11 7.23 -4.20
N LEU A 313 24.07 6.99 -5.10
CA LEU A 313 24.69 5.69 -5.35
C LEU A 313 26.17 5.74 -4.92
N ALA A 314 26.60 4.73 -4.16
CA ALA A 314 27.98 4.55 -3.76
C ALA A 314 28.59 3.37 -4.50
N GLY A 315 29.88 3.46 -4.82
CA GLY A 315 30.62 2.38 -5.47
C GLY A 315 32.12 2.66 -5.50
N ASP A 316 32.87 1.69 -6.01
CA ASP A 316 34.33 1.70 -6.15
C ASP A 316 34.78 2.42 -7.43
N PHE A 317 34.21 3.61 -7.71
CA PHE A 317 34.64 4.43 -8.85
C PHE A 317 36.10 4.93 -8.68
N THR A 318 36.60 4.92 -7.45
CA THR A 318 38.01 5.14 -7.09
C THR A 318 38.47 4.08 -6.09
N ALA A 319 39.77 4.00 -5.82
CA ALA A 319 40.34 3.03 -4.88
C ALA A 319 39.81 3.16 -3.43
N THR A 320 39.27 4.32 -3.06
CA THR A 320 38.69 4.59 -1.73
C THR A 320 37.17 4.67 -1.76
N GLY A 321 36.54 4.33 -2.88
CA GLY A 321 35.12 4.54 -3.14
C GLY A 321 34.80 5.97 -3.56
N HIS A 322 33.59 6.15 -4.10
CA HIS A 322 33.02 7.44 -4.48
C HIS A 322 31.50 7.38 -4.48
N ILE A 323 30.88 8.55 -4.42
CA ILE A 323 29.42 8.69 -4.35
C ILE A 323 28.94 9.64 -5.43
N VAL A 324 27.92 9.21 -6.17
CA VAL A 324 27.33 9.94 -7.30
C VAL A 324 25.83 10.10 -7.12
N THR A 325 25.22 11.07 -7.83
CA THR A 325 23.76 11.22 -7.88
C THR A 325 23.22 10.60 -9.15
N VAL A 326 22.37 9.59 -9.02
CA VAL A 326 21.67 9.01 -10.16
C VAL A 326 20.41 9.82 -10.42
N ILE A 327 20.31 10.33 -11.64
CA ILE A 327 19.25 11.25 -12.07
C ILE A 327 18.35 10.62 -13.13
N GLY A 328 18.68 9.43 -13.60
CA GLY A 328 17.93 8.75 -14.64
C GLY A 328 18.50 7.39 -15.00
N TYR A 329 17.82 6.73 -15.93
CA TYR A 329 18.25 5.47 -16.51
C TYR A 329 17.81 5.40 -17.97
N ALA A 330 18.51 4.56 -18.74
CA ALA A 330 18.19 4.17 -20.10
C ALA A 330 18.52 2.67 -20.27
N PRO A 331 18.10 2.01 -21.37
CA PRO A 331 18.40 0.58 -21.55
C PRO A 331 19.90 0.24 -21.48
N GLU A 332 20.77 1.19 -21.84
CA GLU A 332 22.22 1.06 -21.85
C GLU A 332 22.90 1.31 -20.49
N GLY A 333 22.25 1.97 -19.52
CA GLY A 333 22.91 2.38 -18.27
C GLY A 333 22.16 3.41 -17.43
N LEU A 334 22.88 3.96 -16.45
CA LEU A 334 22.42 5.03 -15.56
C LEU A 334 22.86 6.41 -16.06
N ILE A 335 21.99 7.39 -15.90
CA ILE A 335 22.32 8.80 -16.11
C ILE A 335 22.67 9.41 -14.75
N VAL A 336 23.87 9.99 -14.64
CA VAL A 336 24.50 10.33 -13.37
C VAL A 336 25.00 11.78 -13.39
N ASN A 337 24.82 12.48 -12.28
CA ASN A 337 25.61 13.65 -11.92
C ASN A 337 26.73 13.20 -10.97
N ASP A 338 27.97 13.17 -11.47
CA ASP A 338 29.15 12.81 -10.69
C ASP A 338 29.80 14.09 -10.11
N PRO A 339 29.83 14.26 -8.78
CA PRO A 339 30.29 15.51 -8.19
C PRO A 339 31.79 15.79 -8.42
N TRP A 340 32.61 14.80 -8.77
CA TRP A 340 34.06 14.97 -8.98
C TRP A 340 34.46 15.16 -10.46
N GLY A 341 33.68 14.60 -11.39
CA GLY A 341 33.97 14.61 -12.83
C GLY A 341 33.64 13.26 -13.47
N ASP A 342 34.12 13.01 -14.67
CA ASP A 342 33.77 11.78 -15.39
C ASP A 342 34.67 10.59 -15.00
N ALA A 343 34.09 9.65 -14.26
CA ALA A 343 34.76 8.45 -13.79
C ALA A 343 35.25 7.55 -14.94
N TYR A 344 34.58 7.54 -16.11
CA TYR A 344 35.03 6.76 -17.26
C TYR A 344 36.40 7.19 -17.77
N THR A 345 36.69 8.47 -17.63
CA THR A 345 37.95 9.05 -18.09
C THR A 345 39.06 8.91 -17.05
N GLY A 346 38.82 8.15 -15.97
CA GLY A 346 39.66 8.19 -14.78
C GLY A 346 39.73 9.59 -14.16
N TYR A 347 38.65 10.37 -14.28
CA TYR A 347 38.53 11.75 -13.82
C TYR A 347 39.50 12.76 -14.47
N THR A 348 39.97 12.47 -15.68
CA THR A 348 40.71 13.46 -16.48
C THR A 348 39.77 14.54 -17.04
N ASN A 349 38.50 14.21 -17.28
CA ASN A 349 37.44 15.19 -17.51
C ASN A 349 36.75 15.55 -16.17
N THR A 350 36.61 16.85 -15.91
CA THR A 350 36.05 17.37 -14.66
C THR A 350 34.56 17.75 -14.76
N GLU A 351 33.98 17.70 -15.96
CA GLU A 351 32.54 17.89 -16.13
C GLU A 351 31.81 16.60 -15.75
N GLY A 352 31.02 16.67 -14.68
CA GLY A 352 30.30 15.54 -14.11
C GLY A 352 28.79 15.53 -14.38
N ARG A 353 28.27 16.48 -15.15
CA ARG A 353 26.84 16.63 -15.39
C ARG A 353 26.31 15.63 -16.41
N ARG A 354 25.21 14.94 -16.06
CA ARG A 354 24.40 14.10 -16.96
C ARG A 354 25.23 13.08 -17.76
N LEU A 355 26.19 12.46 -17.09
CA LEU A 355 27.02 11.40 -17.67
C LEU A 355 26.21 10.12 -17.82
N MET A 356 26.42 9.39 -18.93
CA MET A 356 25.85 8.05 -19.12
C MET A 356 26.86 7.03 -18.66
N TYR A 357 26.62 6.36 -17.54
CA TYR A 357 27.39 5.22 -17.05
C TYR A 357 26.72 3.90 -17.46
N HIS A 358 27.31 3.20 -18.41
CA HIS A 358 26.77 1.98 -19.00
C HIS A 358 26.73 0.81 -18.00
N ASN A 359 25.77 -0.09 -18.18
CA ASN A 359 25.51 -1.22 -17.29
C ASN A 359 26.76 -2.05 -16.94
N GLY A 360 27.64 -2.31 -17.90
CA GLY A 360 28.87 -3.07 -17.67
C GLY A 360 29.79 -2.40 -16.65
N TYR A 361 29.97 -1.08 -16.79
CA TYR A 361 30.80 -0.29 -15.88
C TYR A 361 30.14 -0.13 -14.50
N ILE A 362 28.84 0.18 -14.47
CA ILE A 362 28.08 0.29 -13.22
C ILE A 362 28.12 -1.02 -12.43
N ASN A 363 27.96 -2.17 -13.10
CA ASN A 363 28.03 -3.48 -12.45
C ASN A 363 29.45 -3.82 -11.94
N GLU A 364 30.49 -3.33 -12.63
CA GLU A 364 31.89 -3.47 -12.19
C GLU A 364 32.16 -2.66 -10.92
N VAL A 365 31.77 -1.37 -10.91
CA VAL A 365 32.15 -0.45 -9.82
C VAL A 365 31.13 -0.40 -8.67
N CYS A 366 29.86 -0.68 -8.91
CA CYS A 366 28.82 -0.67 -7.85
C CYS A 366 28.43 -2.08 -7.39
N GLY A 367 29.01 -3.13 -8.00
CA GLY A 367 28.76 -4.52 -7.68
C GLY A 367 27.55 -5.15 -8.41
N PRO A 368 27.41 -6.48 -8.32
CA PRO A 368 26.31 -7.21 -8.94
C PRO A 368 24.96 -6.94 -8.24
N GLU A 369 23.86 -7.38 -8.86
CA GLU A 369 22.52 -7.25 -8.28
C GLU A 369 22.46 -7.81 -6.84
N GLY A 370 21.91 -7.03 -5.91
CA GLY A 370 21.84 -7.39 -4.50
C GLY A 370 23.09 -7.03 -3.69
N ASN A 371 24.08 -6.36 -4.28
CA ASN A 371 25.24 -5.76 -3.61
C ASN A 371 25.38 -4.25 -3.91
N ILE A 372 24.26 -3.57 -4.15
CA ILE A 372 24.23 -2.16 -4.54
C ILE A 372 24.04 -1.29 -3.31
N TRP A 373 24.97 -0.35 -3.10
CA TRP A 373 24.95 0.59 -1.99
C TRP A 373 24.27 1.90 -2.40
N ALA A 374 23.08 2.17 -1.88
CA ALA A 374 22.35 3.39 -2.25
C ALA A 374 21.53 3.98 -1.10
N HIS A 375 21.45 5.31 -1.07
CA HIS A 375 20.49 6.06 -0.26
C HIS A 375 19.29 6.42 -1.12
N PHE A 376 18.12 5.90 -0.75
CA PHE A 376 16.85 6.37 -1.30
C PHE A 376 16.33 7.51 -0.42
N ILE A 377 16.00 8.63 -1.05
CA ILE A 377 15.60 9.87 -0.39
C ILE A 377 14.18 10.22 -0.87
N SER A 378 13.25 10.43 0.05
CA SER A 378 11.84 10.71 -0.28
C SER A 378 11.23 11.72 0.70
N ARG A 379 10.15 12.40 0.28
CA ARG A 379 9.39 13.32 1.15
C ARG A 379 8.52 12.60 2.18
#